data_AF-A0A0D0D176-F1
#
_entry.id   AF-A0A0D0D176-F1
#
_cell.length_a   1.000
_cell.length_b   1.000
_cell.length_c   1.000
_cell.angle_alpha   90.00
_cell.angle_beta   90.00
_cell.angle_gamma   90.00
#
_symmetry.space_group_name_H-M   'P 1'
#
loop_
_entity.id
_entity.type
_entity.pdbx_description
1 polymer ?
#
loop_
_entity_poly.entity_id
_entity_poly.type
_entity_poly.pdbx_seq_one_letter_code
_entity_poly.pdbx_strand_id
1 'polypeptide(L)'
;PFNEFDLTKDPIEAGQHHRWNQQLSSLCIFVEHAFGRLKGWFPLLCQFVGYNLADMFRMIEAAMVLHNILEEFGDDPSTIRGFNGRKDGEINEV
;
A
#
# COMPACT_ATOMS: atom_id res chain seq x y z
N PRO A 1 4.14 -13.07 7.61
CA PRO A 1 5.58 -13.18 7.92
C PRO A 1 5.81 -14.32 8.92
N PHE A 2 6.86 -15.12 8.74
CA PHE A 2 7.31 -16.07 9.77
C PHE A 2 7.93 -15.27 10.93
N ASN A 3 7.50 -15.54 12.16
CA ASN A 3 8.06 -14.90 13.36
C ASN A 3 9.38 -15.57 13.77
N GLU A 4 10.15 -14.96 14.68
CA GLU A 4 11.40 -15.54 15.18
C GLU A 4 11.22 -16.93 15.80
N PHE A 5 10.05 -17.22 16.37
CA PHE A 5 9.69 -18.53 16.92
C PHE A 5 9.32 -19.57 15.84
N ASP A 6 9.01 -19.13 14.62
CA ASP A 6 8.73 -19.98 13.45
C ASP A 6 9.99 -20.24 12.61
N LEU A 7 11.10 -19.55 12.88
CA LEU A 7 12.39 -19.83 12.28
C LEU A 7 12.93 -21.13 12.89
N THR A 8 12.89 -22.19 12.11
CA THR A 8 13.39 -23.50 12.53
C THR A 8 14.91 -23.47 12.77
N LYS A 9 15.41 -24.42 13.56
CA LYS A 9 16.85 -24.55 13.85
C LYS A 9 17.65 -25.10 12.66
N ASP A 10 16.97 -25.55 11.60
CA ASP A 10 17.61 -25.97 10.36
C ASP A 10 18.03 -24.72 9.57
N PRO A 11 19.34 -24.51 9.34
CA PRO A 11 19.85 -23.33 8.66
C PRO A 11 19.38 -23.22 7.20
N ILE A 12 19.05 -24.34 6.54
CA ILE A 12 18.56 -24.33 5.15
C ILE A 12 17.13 -23.82 5.12
N GLU A 13 16.27 -24.35 5.99
CA GLU A 13 14.86 -23.97 6.08
C GLU A 13 14.71 -22.53 6.61
N ALA A 14 15.50 -22.13 7.61
CA ALA A 14 15.56 -20.74 8.07
C ALA A 14 15.95 -19.77 6.94
N GLY A 15 16.90 -20.16 6.08
CA GLY A 15 17.27 -19.38 4.89
C GLY A 15 16.12 -19.23 3.89
N GLN A 16 15.30 -20.27 3.70
CA GLN A 16 14.11 -20.22 2.85
C GLN A 16 13.03 -19.30 3.44
N HIS A 17 12.75 -19.40 4.75
CA HIS A 17 11.79 -18.54 5.44
C HIS A 17 12.21 -17.07 5.41
N HIS A 18 13.50 -16.79 5.60
CA HIS A 18 14.01 -15.42 5.53
C HIS A 18 13.88 -14.83 4.11
N ARG A 19 14.15 -15.64 3.07
CA ARG A 19 13.96 -15.22 1.67
C ARG A 19 12.49 -14.96 1.36
N TRP A 20 11.59 -15.82 1.86
CA TRP A 20 10.16 -15.64 1.70
C TRP A 20 9.66 -14.37 2.40
N ASN A 21 10.10 -14.11 3.64
CA ASN A 21 9.78 -12.88 4.36
C ASN A 21 10.25 -11.63 3.59
N GLN A 22 11.47 -11.65 3.04
CA GLN A 22 11.97 -10.55 2.21
C GLN A 22 11.11 -10.31 0.97
N GLN A 23 10.70 -11.38 0.27
CA GLN A 23 9.82 -11.27 -0.89
C GLN A 23 8.45 -10.70 -0.51
N LEU A 24 7.88 -11.18 0.60
CA LEU A 24 6.60 -10.68 1.10
C LEU A 24 6.69 -9.20 1.49
N SER A 25 7.73 -8.80 2.24
CA SER A 25 7.95 -7.40 2.61
C SER A 25 8.12 -6.51 1.38
N SER A 26 8.85 -6.95 0.36
CA SER A 26 9.01 -6.21 -0.90
C SER A 26 7.67 -6.02 -1.61
N LEU A 27 6.82 -7.06 -1.64
CA LEU A 27 5.48 -6.96 -2.21
C LEU A 27 4.57 -6.02 -1.41
N CYS A 28 4.60 -6.10 -0.08
CA CYS A 28 3.84 -5.18 0.79
C CYS A 28 4.26 -3.72 0.54
N ILE A 29 5.56 -3.44 0.48
CA ILE A 29 6.09 -2.11 0.17
C ILE A 29 5.56 -1.61 -1.17
N PHE A 30 5.56 -2.46 -2.20
CA PHE A 30 5.04 -2.12 -3.52
C PHE A 30 3.53 -1.78 -3.47
N VAL A 31 2.75 -2.60 -2.78
CA VAL A 31 1.31 -2.39 -2.60
C VAL A 31 1.04 -1.10 -1.82
N GLU A 32 1.76 -0.85 -0.74
CA GLU A 32 1.70 0.40 0.03
C GLU A 32 2.02 1.62 -0.82
N HIS A 33 3.04 1.54 -1.67
CA HIS A 33 3.37 2.62 -2.60
C HIS A 33 2.24 2.89 -3.59
N ALA A 34 1.64 1.84 -4.17
CA ALA A 34 0.51 1.99 -5.08
C ALA A 34 -0.69 2.64 -4.40
N PHE A 35 -1.06 2.17 -3.21
CA PHE A 35 -2.16 2.76 -2.43
C PHE A 35 -1.83 4.16 -1.89
N GLY A 36 -0.56 4.45 -1.59
CA GLY A 36 -0.11 5.79 -1.20
C GLY A 36 -0.30 6.80 -2.32
N ARG A 37 0.07 6.43 -3.55
CA ARG A 37 -0.22 7.25 -4.74
C ARG A 37 -1.73 7.44 -4.92
N LEU A 38 -2.50 6.36 -4.82
CA LEU A 38 -3.95 6.39 -4.99
C LEU A 38 -4.64 7.31 -3.97
N LYS A 39 -4.25 7.23 -2.70
CA LYS A 39 -4.75 8.12 -1.62
C LYS A 39 -4.34 9.57 -1.84
N GLY A 40 -3.15 9.82 -2.37
CA GLY A 40 -2.72 11.16 -2.77
C GLY A 40 -3.65 11.77 -3.82
N TRP A 41 -3.95 11.01 -4.89
CA TRP A 41 -4.90 11.43 -5.92
C TRP A 41 -6.32 11.62 -5.38
N PHE A 42 -6.73 10.78 -4.44
CA PHE A 42 -8.10 10.75 -3.91
C PHE A 42 -8.10 10.83 -2.37
N PRO A 43 -7.93 12.03 -1.78
CA PRO A 43 -7.90 12.20 -0.32
C PRO A 43 -9.16 11.70 0.40
N LEU A 44 -10.29 11.62 -0.32
CA LEU A 44 -11.55 11.05 0.18
C LEU A 44 -11.39 9.60 0.67
N LEU A 45 -10.45 8.84 0.09
CA LEU A 45 -10.17 7.45 0.50
C LEU A 45 -9.68 7.37 1.96
N CYS A 46 -9.06 8.42 2.49
CA CYS A 46 -8.60 8.47 3.88
C CYS A 46 -9.74 8.76 4.88
N GLN A 47 -10.92 9.15 4.41
CA GLN A 47 -12.06 9.51 5.25
C GLN A 47 -13.08 8.38 5.38
N PHE A 48 -12.85 7.23 4.73
CA PHE A 48 -13.75 6.09 4.88
C PHE A 48 -13.73 5.54 6.29
N VAL A 49 -14.86 5.65 6.96
CA VAL A 49 -15.10 4.93 8.20
C VAL A 49 -15.59 3.53 7.83
N GLY A 50 -14.92 2.49 8.32
CA GLY A 50 -15.01 1.09 7.87
C GLY A 50 -16.35 0.36 8.08
N TYR A 51 -17.48 1.06 7.99
CA TYR A 51 -18.81 0.52 8.25
C TYR A 51 -19.35 -0.35 7.10
N ASN A 52 -18.94 -0.09 5.85
CA ASN A 52 -19.32 -0.92 4.70
C ASN A 52 -18.12 -1.26 3.82
N LEU A 53 -17.60 -2.47 4.04
CA LEU A 53 -16.43 -2.97 3.32
C LEU A 53 -16.68 -3.14 1.82
N ALA A 54 -17.89 -3.52 1.40
CA ALA A 54 -18.22 -3.75 0.00
C ALA A 54 -18.19 -2.44 -0.81
N ASP A 55 -18.74 -1.36 -0.25
CA ASP A 55 -18.70 -0.05 -0.89
C ASP A 55 -17.29 0.53 -0.92
N MET A 56 -16.49 0.31 0.12
CA MET A 56 -15.08 0.70 0.13
C MET A 56 -14.28 0.03 -0.98
N PHE A 57 -14.47 -1.28 -1.19
CA PHE A 57 -13.79 -1.99 -2.29
C PHE A 57 -14.19 -1.43 -3.65
N ARG A 58 -15.48 -1.18 -3.88
CA ARG A 58 -15.96 -0.57 -5.14
C ARG A 58 -15.38 0.83 -5.36
N MET A 59 -15.27 1.64 -4.30
CA MET A 59 -14.67 2.97 -4.37
C MET A 59 -13.18 2.91 -4.70
N ILE A 60 -12.45 1.96 -4.11
CA ILE A 60 -11.04 1.72 -4.43
C ILE A 60 -10.88 1.29 -5.90
N GLU A 61 -11.69 0.35 -6.39
CA GLU A 61 -11.66 -0.08 -7.79
C GLU A 61 -11.95 1.09 -8.74
N ALA A 62 -12.98 1.89 -8.46
CA ALA A 62 -13.30 3.07 -9.26
C ALA A 62 -12.13 4.08 -9.27
N ALA A 63 -11.49 4.29 -8.11
CA ALA A 63 -10.31 5.14 -8.00
C ALA A 63 -9.12 4.60 -8.82
N MET A 64 -8.91 3.28 -8.88
CA MET A 64 -7.85 2.68 -9.72
C MET A 64 -8.10 2.92 -11.21
N VAL A 65 -9.35 2.77 -11.68
CA VAL A 65 -9.70 3.06 -13.07
C VAL A 65 -9.47 4.54 -13.37
N LEU A 66 -9.93 5.42 -12.49
CA LEU A 66 -9.77 6.86 -12.67
C LEU A 66 -8.29 7.28 -12.64
N HIS A 67 -7.48 6.69 -11.76
CA HIS A 67 -6.03 6.90 -11.74
C HIS A 67 -5.37 6.61 -13.09
N ASN A 68 -5.70 5.48 -13.71
CA ASN A 68 -5.15 5.12 -15.02
C ASN A 68 -5.56 6.11 -16.12
N ILE A 69 -6.79 6.63 -16.06
CA ILE A 69 -7.26 7.66 -17.00
C ILE A 69 -6.47 8.96 -16.81
N LEU A 70 -6.29 9.40 -15.56
CA LEU A 70 -5.57 10.64 -15.24
C LEU A 70 -4.08 10.55 -15.62
N GLU A 71 -3.45 9.39 -15.41
CA GLU A 71 -2.09 9.10 -15.90
C GLU A 71 -1.98 9.22 -17.42
N GLU A 72 -2.92 8.64 -18.17
CA GLU A 72 -2.93 8.69 -19.64
C GLU A 72 -3.11 10.13 -20.16
N PHE A 73 -3.91 10.94 -19.47
CA PHE A 73 -4.07 12.37 -19.81
C PHE A 73 -2.87 13.23 -19.38
N GLY A 74 -1.94 12.69 -18.60
CA GLY A 74 -0.77 13.42 -18.11
C GLY A 74 -1.11 14.44 -17.02
N ASP A 75 -2.21 14.23 -16.29
CA ASP A 75 -2.58 15.11 -15.19
C ASP A 75 -1.52 15.05 -14.08
N ASP A 76 -1.17 16.21 -13.53
CA ASP A 76 -0.19 16.31 -12.44
C ASP A 76 -0.90 16.31 -11.08
N PRO A 77 -0.76 15.25 -10.27
CA PRO A 77 -1.40 15.18 -8.96
C PRO A 77 -0.83 16.21 -7.97
N SER A 78 0.35 16.78 -8.22
CA SER A 78 0.92 17.85 -7.38
C SER A 78 0.06 19.11 -7.35
N THR A 79 -0.84 19.27 -8.34
CA THR A 79 -1.81 20.36 -8.41
C THR A 79 -2.99 20.18 -7.44
N ILE A 80 -3.20 18.97 -6.92
CA ILE A 80 -4.28 18.66 -5.98
C ILE A 80 -3.92 19.19 -4.59
N ARG A 81 -4.79 20.03 -4.02
CA ARG A 81 -4.59 20.59 -2.68
C ARG A 81 -4.52 19.46 -1.64
N GLY A 82 -3.39 19.39 -0.94
CA GLY A 82 -3.14 18.35 0.07
C GLY A 82 -2.42 17.12 -0.47
N PHE A 83 -2.10 17.06 -1.77
CA PHE A 83 -1.19 16.06 -2.31
C PHE A 83 0.21 16.30 -1.76
N ASN A 84 0.67 15.41 -0.87
CA ASN A 84 1.98 15.53 -0.26
C ASN A 84 3.07 14.77 -1.06
N GLY A 85 2.69 13.94 -2.05
CA GLY A 85 3.59 13.09 -2.84
C GLY A 85 4.47 12.16 -2.00
N ARG A 86 4.18 12.05 -0.70
CA ARG A 86 5.00 11.39 0.32
C ARG A 86 4.23 10.19 0.83
N LYS A 87 4.95 9.11 1.15
CA LYS A 87 4.44 8.12 2.10
C LYS A 87 4.09 8.89 3.37
N ASP A 88 2.85 8.81 3.85
CA ASP A 88 2.52 9.23 5.21
C ASP A 88 3.59 8.64 6.11
N GLY A 89 4.32 9.51 6.81
CA GLY A 89 5.57 9.15 7.47
C GLY A 89 5.38 7.92 8.34
N GLU A 90 6.37 7.02 8.29
CA GLU A 90 6.49 5.88 9.18
C GLU A 90 6.02 6.29 10.58
N ILE A 91 4.87 5.76 10.99
CA ILE A 91 4.46 5.82 12.37
C ILE A 91 5.52 5.01 13.08
N ASN A 92 6.45 5.67 13.75
CA ASN A 92 7.37 5.02 14.68
C ASN A 92 6.48 4.35 15.73
N GLU A 93 6.22 3.05 15.57
CA GLU A 93 5.70 2.21 16.64
C GLU A 93 6.74 2.24 17.76
N VAL A 94 6.36 2.87 18.87
CA VAL A 94 7.10 2.92 20.14
C VAL A 94 6.93 1.60 20.87
#